data_AF-A0A2U8QXC2-F1
#
_entry.id   AF-A0A2U8QXC2-F1
#
_cell.length_a   1.000
_cell.length_b   1.000
_cell.length_c   1.000
_cell.angle_alpha   90.00
_cell.angle_beta   90.00
_cell.angle_gamma   90.00
#
_symmetry.space_group_name_H-M   'P 1'
#
loop_
_entity.id
_entity.type
_entity.pdbx_description
1 polymer ?
#
loop_
_entity_poly.entity_id
_entity_poly.type
_entity_poly.pdbx_seq_one_letter_code
_entity_poly.pdbx_strand_id
1 'polypeptide(L)'
;MKIDAPLIVYGLASLILVLAVGLDNYDLMLLVKPVIMPSIFFAYYTCVKGQVNVAFTLSLIVFFLGDMFLLIGGEEFYELILTIFLIPYLFVLYFIWGILRKL
;
A
#
# COMPACT_ATOMS: atom_id res chain seq x y z
N MET A 1 -16.70 18.53 -6.23
CA MET A 1 -15.78 17.38 -6.27
C MET A 1 -16.62 16.13 -6.08
N LYS A 2 -16.78 15.27 -7.09
CA LYS A 2 -17.45 13.98 -6.87
C LYS A 2 -16.42 13.12 -6.14
N ILE A 3 -16.73 12.69 -4.92
CA ILE A 3 -15.79 11.85 -4.17
C ILE A 3 -15.72 10.51 -4.90
N ASP A 4 -14.51 10.13 -5.31
CA ASP A 4 -14.30 8.87 -6.03
C ASP A 4 -14.50 7.69 -5.08
N ALA A 5 -15.39 6.76 -5.44
CA ALA A 5 -15.72 5.60 -4.62
C ALA A 5 -14.49 4.79 -4.15
N PRO A 6 -13.44 4.57 -4.99
CA PRO A 6 -12.23 3.89 -4.54
C PRO A 6 -11.50 4.61 -3.39
N LEU A 7 -11.53 5.95 -3.38
CA LEU A 7 -10.91 6.75 -2.33
C LEU A 7 -11.70 6.64 -1.02
N ILE A 8 -13.03 6.56 -1.09
CA ILE A 8 -13.89 6.29 0.09
C ILE A 8 -13.56 4.91 0.66
N VAL A 9 -13.50 3.88 -0.20
CA VAL A 9 -13.17 2.52 0.23
C VAL A 9 -11.79 2.47 0.88
N TYR A 10 -10.79 3.12 0.28
CA TYR A 10 -9.45 3.25 0.86
C TYR A 10 -9.50 3.89 2.26
N GLY A 11 -10.23 5.01 2.41
CA GLY A 11 -10.36 5.71 3.69
C GLY A 11 -11.05 4.86 4.76
N LEU A 12 -12.16 4.21 4.40
CA LEU A 12 -12.89 3.33 5.32
C LEU A 12 -12.06 2.09 5.69
N ALA A 13 -11.42 1.43 4.73
CA ALA A 13 -10.56 0.28 5.00
C ALA A 13 -9.39 0.68 5.90
N SER A 14 -8.76 1.83 5.67
CA SER A 14 -7.69 2.33 6.53
C SER A 14 -8.18 2.60 7.96
N LEU A 15 -9.38 3.18 8.11
CA LEU A 15 -9.96 3.43 9.42
C LEU A 15 -10.31 2.14 10.16
N ILE A 16 -10.91 1.16 9.47
CA ILE A 16 -11.20 -0.16 10.05
C ILE A 16 -9.89 -0.87 10.43
N LEU A 17 -8.84 -0.76 9.62
CA LEU A 17 -7.53 -1.34 9.94
C LEU A 17 -6.94 -0.75 11.23
N VAL A 18 -6.99 0.57 11.40
CA VAL A 18 -6.53 1.22 12.63
C VAL A 18 -7.31 0.72 13.85
N LEU A 19 -8.63 0.56 13.72
CA LEU A 19 -9.46 -0.02 14.78
C LEU A 19 -9.09 -1.48 15.06
N ALA A 20 -8.86 -2.28 14.01
CA ALA A 20 -8.48 -3.68 14.13
C ALA A 20 -7.16 -3.85 14.89
N VAL A 21 -6.16 -3.01 14.57
CA VAL A 21 -4.87 -2.96 15.28
C VAL A 21 -5.07 -2.56 16.74
N GLY A 22 -5.86 -1.52 17.01
CA GLY A 22 -6.11 -1.06 18.38
C GLY A 22 -6.86 -2.08 19.26
N LEU A 23 -7.60 -3.00 18.63
CA LEU A 23 -8.32 -4.08 19.31
C LEU A 23 -7.55 -5.42 19.31
N ASP A 24 -6.32 -5.45 18.77
CA ASP A 24 -5.52 -6.66 18.56
C ASP A 24 -6.30 -7.77 17.82
N ASN A 25 -7.15 -7.37 16.86
CA ASN A 25 -8.03 -8.26 16.12
C ASN A 25 -7.41 -8.67 14.77
N TYR A 26 -6.65 -9.76 14.80
CA TYR A 26 -5.95 -10.31 13.63
C TYR A 26 -6.87 -10.69 12.48
N ASP A 27 -8.03 -11.29 12.74
CA ASP A 27 -8.98 -11.69 11.69
C ASP A 27 -9.50 -10.48 10.91
N LEU A 28 -9.80 -9.39 11.64
CA LEU A 28 -10.24 -8.15 11.02
C LEU A 28 -9.10 -7.48 10.23
N MET A 29 -7.86 -7.56 10.73
CA MET A 29 -6.68 -7.08 9.99
C MET A 29 -6.48 -7.85 8.68
N LEU A 30 -6.61 -9.18 8.73
CA LEU A 30 -6.53 -10.09 7.57
C LEU A 30 -7.60 -9.78 6.52
N LEU A 31 -8.82 -9.46 6.96
CA LEU A 31 -9.93 -9.12 6.06
C LEU A 31 -9.70 -7.76 5.37
N VAL A 32 -9.22 -6.77 6.11
CA VAL A 32 -9.24 -5.37 5.67
C VAL A 32 -7.97 -4.95 4.92
N LYS A 33 -6.79 -5.42 5.36
CA LYS A 33 -5.52 -5.06 4.70
C LYS A 33 -5.50 -5.32 3.18
N PRO A 34 -5.99 -6.47 2.67
CA PRO A 34 -5.99 -6.73 1.23
C PRO A 34 -6.82 -5.73 0.40
N VAL A 35 -7.76 -5.02 1.03
CA VAL A 35 -8.64 -4.04 0.37
C VAL A 35 -7.91 -2.72 0.11
N ILE A 36 -6.93 -2.36 0.93
CA ILE A 36 -6.29 -1.03 0.92
C ILE A 36 -5.54 -0.80 -0.40
N MET A 37 -4.66 -1.73 -0.80
CA MET A 37 -3.80 -1.57 -1.99
C MET A 37 -4.59 -1.53 -3.31
N PRO A 38 -5.58 -2.41 -3.58
CA PRO A 38 -6.43 -2.30 -4.76
C PRO A 38 -7.23 -0.99 -4.80
N SER A 39 -7.71 -0.51 -3.64
CA SER A 39 -8.51 0.72 -3.57
C SER A 39 -7.70 1.96 -3.92
N ILE A 40 -6.47 2.09 -3.39
CA ILE A 40 -5.59 3.22 -3.74
C ILE A 40 -5.08 3.12 -5.18
N PHE A 41 -4.82 1.90 -5.68
CA PHE A 41 -4.46 1.70 -7.08
C PHE A 41 -5.57 2.16 -8.02
N PHE A 42 -6.83 1.81 -7.74
CA PHE A 42 -7.97 2.25 -8.55
C PHE A 42 -8.17 3.77 -8.48
N ALA A 43 -8.03 4.38 -7.30
CA ALA A 43 -8.07 5.83 -7.15
C ALA A 43 -6.96 6.54 -7.96
N TYR A 44 -5.75 5.97 -7.96
CA TYR A 44 -4.66 6.45 -8.79
C TYR A 44 -4.97 6.30 -10.28
N TYR A 45 -5.44 5.13 -10.70
CA TYR A 45 -5.79 4.82 -12.10
C TYR A 45 -6.79 5.82 -12.69
N THR A 46 -7.85 6.17 -11.93
CA THR A 46 -8.83 7.17 -12.37
C THR A 46 -8.22 8.56 -12.46
N CYS A 47 -7.34 8.94 -11.53
CA CYS A 47 -6.65 10.23 -11.50
C CYS A 47 -5.76 10.42 -12.75
N VAL A 48 -4.99 9.38 -13.12
CA VAL A 48 -4.10 9.43 -14.30
C VAL A 48 -4.78 9.05 -15.61
N LYS A 49 -6.12 8.90 -15.61
CA LYS A 49 -6.92 8.51 -16.79
C LYS A 49 -6.38 7.25 -17.49
N GLY A 50 -5.94 6.27 -16.71
CA GLY A 50 -5.38 5.01 -17.19
C GLY A 50 -3.92 5.03 -17.65
N GLN A 51 -3.26 6.20 -17.68
CA GLN A 51 -1.81 6.29 -17.95
C GLN A 51 -0.99 5.94 -16.70
N VAL A 52 -1.06 4.67 -16.30
CA VAL A 52 -0.41 4.18 -15.09
C VAL A 52 1.11 4.14 -15.24
N ASN A 53 1.81 4.68 -14.25
CA ASN A 53 3.25 4.53 -14.14
C ASN A 53 3.57 3.10 -13.68
N VAL A 54 4.38 2.39 -14.47
CA VAL A 54 4.76 1.00 -14.20
C VAL A 54 5.53 0.87 -12.89
N ALA A 55 6.45 1.78 -12.59
CA ALA A 55 7.22 1.75 -11.36
C ALA A 55 6.33 1.95 -10.12
N PHE A 56 5.36 2.87 -10.19
CA PHE A 56 4.38 3.05 -9.11
C PHE A 56 3.46 1.82 -8.94
N THR A 57 3.04 1.22 -10.05
CA THR A 57 2.20 0.01 -9.98
C THR A 57 2.95 -1.16 -9.36
N LEU A 58 4.21 -1.36 -9.77
CA LEU A 58 5.09 -2.37 -9.20
C LEU A 58 5.35 -2.12 -7.71
N SER A 59 5.55 -0.87 -7.27
CA SER A 59 5.76 -0.59 -5.85
C SER A 59 4.54 -0.96 -5.00
N LEU A 60 3.33 -0.70 -5.48
CA LEU A 60 2.09 -1.11 -4.80
C LEU A 60 1.95 -2.64 -4.72
N ILE A 61 2.31 -3.36 -5.79
CA ILE A 61 2.30 -4.84 -5.78
C ILE A 61 3.30 -5.37 -4.76
N VAL A 62 4.51 -4.83 -4.72
CA VAL A 62 5.55 -5.25 -3.76
C VAL A 62 5.11 -4.96 -2.33
N PHE A 63 4.53 -3.78 -2.06
CA PHE A 63 3.94 -3.47 -0.75
C PHE A 63 2.85 -4.46 -0.36
N PHE A 64 1.93 -4.78 -1.28
CA PHE A 64 0.87 -5.74 -1.02
C PHE A 64 1.42 -7.12 -0.65
N LEU A 65 2.42 -7.61 -1.38
CA LEU A 65 3.06 -8.89 -1.06
C LEU A 65 3.70 -8.87 0.34
N GLY A 66 4.40 -7.79 0.68
CA GLY A 66 4.99 -7.63 2.02
C GLY A 66 3.94 -7.65 3.13
N ASP A 67 2.81 -6.97 2.92
CA ASP A 67 1.67 -7.00 3.84
C ASP A 67 1.07 -8.39 4.01
N MET A 68 1.00 -9.20 2.95
CA MET A 68 0.49 -10.58 3.03
C MET A 68 1.45 -11.50 3.79
N PHE A 69 2.75 -11.40 3.56
CA PHE A 69 3.74 -12.17 4.33
C PHE A 69 3.72 -11.80 5.82
N LEU A 70 3.58 -10.51 6.12
CA LEU A 70 3.44 -10.02 7.49
C LEU A 70 2.21 -10.60 8.20
N LEU A 71 1.09 -10.74 7.49
CA LEU A 71 -0.15 -11.25 8.06
C LEU A 71 -0.16 -12.78 8.25
N ILE A 72 0.47 -13.53 7.35
CA ILE A 72 0.39 -15.00 7.38
C ILE A 72 1.40 -15.61 8.36
N GLY A 73 2.61 -15.05 8.45
CA GLY A 73 3.69 -15.64 9.25
C GLY A 73 4.68 -14.61 9.74
N GLY A 74 4.21 -13.43 10.15
CA GLY A 74 5.02 -12.23 10.40
C GLY A 74 6.39 -12.45 11.04
N GLU A 75 6.50 -13.24 12.11
CA GLU A 75 7.81 -13.53 12.73
C GLU A 75 8.67 -14.50 11.93
N GLU A 76 8.08 -15.51 11.31
CA GLU A 76 8.80 -16.49 10.47
C GLU A 76 9.40 -15.85 9.22
N PHE A 77 8.75 -14.80 8.69
CA PHE A 77 9.17 -14.10 7.48
C PHE A 77 9.78 -12.72 7.73
N TYR A 78 10.17 -12.37 8.96
CA TYR A 78 10.56 -11.00 9.32
C TYR A 78 11.64 -10.40 8.40
N GLU A 79 12.73 -11.13 8.14
CA GLU A 79 13.81 -10.68 7.25
C GLU A 79 13.36 -10.52 5.79
N LEU A 80 12.50 -11.44 5.33
CA LEU A 80 11.92 -11.40 3.99
C LEU A 80 11.00 -10.19 3.84
N ILE A 81 10.15 -9.94 4.83
CA ILE A 81 9.22 -8.80 4.88
C ILE A 81 10.01 -7.48 4.83
N LEU A 82 11.06 -7.35 5.63
CA LEU A 82 11.96 -6.18 5.61
C LEU A 82 12.55 -5.95 4.21
N THR A 83 13.04 -7.01 3.57
CA THR A 83 13.63 -6.93 2.23
C THR A 83 12.59 -6.51 1.19
N ILE A 84 11.38 -7.07 1.26
CA ILE A 84 10.28 -6.73 0.37
C ILE A 84 9.90 -5.25 0.54
N PHE A 85 9.76 -4.77 1.77
CA PHE A 85 9.42 -3.37 2.03
C PHE A 85 10.53 -2.39 1.65
N LEU A 86 11.81 -2.80 1.68
CA LEU A 86 12.92 -1.94 1.30
C LEU A 86 12.85 -1.48 -0.17
N ILE A 87 12.44 -2.37 -1.08
CA ILE A 87 12.37 -2.10 -2.52
C ILE A 87 11.53 -0.84 -2.84
N PRO A 88 10.26 -0.74 -2.43
CA PRO A 88 9.46 0.43 -2.72
C PRO A 88 9.97 1.69 -2.01
N TYR A 89 10.59 1.59 -0.82
CA TYR A 89 11.23 2.75 -0.18
C TYR A 89 12.41 3.27 -1.00
N LEU A 90 13.22 2.40 -1.60
CA LEU A 90 14.30 2.81 -2.50
C LEU A 90 13.77 3.52 -3.75
N PHE A 91 12.62 3.07 -4.29
CA PHE A 91 11.94 3.79 -5.38
C PHE A 91 11.52 5.19 -4.96
N VAL A 92 10.90 5.35 -3.80
CA VAL A 92 10.49 6.67 -3.28
C VAL A 92 11.72 7.58 -3.10
N LEU A 93 12.81 7.07 -2.51
CA LEU A 93 14.06 7.81 -2.34
C LEU A 93 14.66 8.26 -3.68
N TYR A 94 14.67 7.38 -4.68
CA TYR A 94 15.13 7.71 -6.02
C TYR A 94 14.32 8.87 -6.64
N PHE A 95 13.00 8.84 -6.51
CA PHE A 95 12.13 9.92 -6.98
C PHE A 95 12.42 11.25 -6.26
N ILE A 96 12.53 11.23 -4.93
CA ILE A 96 12.82 12.43 -4.13
C ILE A 96 14.18 13.03 -4.51
N TRP A 97 15.21 12.19 -4.64
CA TRP A 97 16.55 12.62 -5.04
C TRP A 97 16.57 13.31 -6.42
N GLY A 98 15.78 12.78 -7.37
CA GLY A 98 15.62 13.39 -8.68
C GLY A 98 14.95 14.77 -8.64
N ILE A 99 14.03 15.00 -7.70
CA ILE A 99 13.40 16.32 -7.47
C ILE A 99 14.41 17.29 -6.86
N LEU A 100 15.14 16.87 -5.83
CA LEU A 100 16.12 17.71 -5.14
C LEU A 100 17.24 18.22 -6.07
N ARG A 101 17.67 17.42 -7.05
CA ARG A 101 18.67 17.85 -8.04
C ARG A 101 18.17 18.90 -9.04
N LYS A 102 16.86 19.11 -9.16
CA LYS A 102 16.25 20.06 -10.10
C LYS A 102 15.84 21.38 -9.45
N LEU A 103 15.94 21.48 -8.11
CA LEU A 103 15.77 22.69 -7.31
C LEU A 103 17.10 23.45 -7.23
#